data_AF-A0A1H1ZBH6-F1
#
_entry.id   AF-A0A1H1ZBH6-F1
#
_cell.length_a   1.000
_cell.length_b   1.000
_cell.length_c   1.000
_cell.angle_alpha   90.00
_cell.angle_beta   90.00
_cell.angle_gamma   90.00
#
_symmetry.space_group_name_H-M   'P 1'
#
loop_
_entity.id
_entity.type
_entity.pdbx_description
1 polymer ?
#
loop_
_entity_poly.entity_id
_entity_poly.type
_entity_poly.pdbx_seq_one_letter_code
_entity_poly.pdbx_strand_id
1 'polypeptide(L)'
;MNETTTTPLDHPLGRLGAVVREDGEVLLRFERHYDVPAADVWSALTDPERTARWIGRWSGDPTEGHVLLTMTDEEGAAAEPVTIDRCEPPSRLEVTAGTPDGPWPLTVLLSEEGGRTRLLFTHRLAEPYDAGDIGPGWHYYLDRLDAVVAGGPVPSDFTAYHPRLAGSYPVPEP
;
A
#
# COMPACT_ATOMS: atom_id res chain seq x y z
N MET A 1 11.02 -37.66 17.32
CA MET A 1 9.69 -37.05 17.48
C MET A 1 9.84 -35.58 17.13
N ASN A 2 9.31 -35.24 15.96
CA ASN A 2 9.05 -33.96 15.31
C ASN A 2 10.13 -32.87 15.31
N GLU A 3 11.00 -32.99 14.32
CA GLU A 3 11.75 -31.89 13.70
C GLU A 3 10.77 -31.01 12.91
N THR A 4 10.50 -29.79 13.36
CA THR A 4 9.70 -28.82 12.60
C THR A 4 10.60 -28.22 11.52
N THR A 5 10.54 -28.81 10.33
CA THR A 5 11.13 -28.26 9.11
C THR A 5 10.49 -26.92 8.79
N THR A 6 11.13 -25.83 9.20
CA THR A 6 10.93 -24.51 8.59
C THR A 6 11.40 -24.63 7.15
N THR A 7 10.47 -24.83 6.23
CA THR A 7 10.75 -24.74 4.79
C THR A 7 11.15 -23.29 4.49
N PRO A 8 12.39 -23.02 4.04
CA PRO A 8 12.76 -21.69 3.60
C PRO A 8 11.98 -21.40 2.31
N LEU A 9 11.07 -20.44 2.37
CA LEU A 9 10.43 -19.86 1.19
C LEU A 9 11.49 -19.03 0.46
N ASP A 10 12.19 -19.67 -0.49
CA ASP A 10 13.08 -19.01 -1.44
C ASP A 10 12.23 -18.24 -2.47
N HIS A 11 11.59 -17.17 -2.02
CA HIS A 11 11.08 -16.08 -2.85
C HIS A 11 11.63 -14.81 -2.21
N PRO A 12 12.22 -13.88 -2.97
CA PRO A 12 12.76 -12.67 -2.38
C PRO A 12 11.64 -11.98 -1.60
N LEU A 13 11.84 -11.86 -0.28
CA LEU A 13 10.92 -11.25 0.70
C LEU A 13 10.49 -9.82 0.34
N GLY A 14 11.06 -9.22 -0.71
CA GLY A 14 10.75 -7.87 -1.18
C GLY A 14 9.49 -7.71 -2.03
N ARG A 15 8.63 -8.73 -2.18
CA ARG A 15 7.39 -8.62 -2.97
C ARG A 15 6.09 -8.86 -2.21
N LEU A 16 6.03 -9.86 -1.33
CA LEU A 16 4.83 -10.16 -0.55
C LEU A 16 4.71 -9.22 0.65
N GLY A 17 3.48 -8.81 0.98
CA GLY A 17 3.23 -8.07 2.22
C GLY A 17 3.45 -8.97 3.42
N ALA A 18 3.97 -8.40 4.51
CA ALA A 18 4.15 -9.09 5.77
C ALA A 18 3.14 -8.54 6.79
N VAL A 19 2.37 -9.43 7.41
CA VAL A 19 1.55 -9.10 8.58
C VAL A 19 2.44 -9.23 9.81
N VAL A 20 2.68 -8.14 10.51
CA VAL A 20 3.46 -8.10 11.75
C VAL A 20 2.60 -7.63 12.90
N ARG A 21 2.81 -8.19 14.09
CA ARG A 21 2.21 -7.69 15.34
C ARG A 21 3.27 -6.88 16.08
N GLU A 22 2.99 -5.61 16.34
CA GLU A 22 3.90 -4.69 17.02
C GLU A 22 3.10 -3.88 18.04
N ASP A 23 3.56 -3.82 19.28
CA ASP A 23 2.91 -3.08 20.39
C ASP A 23 1.41 -3.40 20.60
N GLY A 24 0.98 -4.62 20.24
CA GLY A 24 -0.42 -5.06 20.33
C GLY A 24 -1.28 -4.66 19.13
N GLU A 25 -0.69 -4.00 18.13
CA GLU A 25 -1.35 -3.64 16.87
C GLU A 25 -0.94 -4.60 15.75
N VAL A 26 -1.83 -4.79 14.77
CA VAL A 26 -1.52 -5.61 13.60
C VAL A 26 -1.24 -4.71 12.42
N LEU A 27 -0.07 -4.85 11.83
CA LEU A 27 0.42 -4.01 10.74
C LEU A 27 0.65 -4.87 9.51
N LEU A 28 0.06 -4.48 8.39
CA LEU A 28 0.35 -5.02 7.08
C LEU A 28 1.41 -4.13 6.42
N ARG A 29 2.64 -4.65 6.31
CA ARG A 29 3.79 -3.93 5.76
C ARG A 29 4.15 -4.44 4.38
N PHE A 30 4.39 -3.52 3.45
CA PHE A 30 4.94 -3.80 2.14
C PHE A 30 6.18 -2.97 1.90
N GLU A 31 7.20 -3.61 1.37
CA GLU A 31 8.45 -2.97 0.99
C GLU A 31 8.62 -3.01 -0.52
N ARG A 32 9.00 -1.87 -1.12
CA ARG A 32 9.30 -1.74 -2.54
C ARG A 32 10.60 -0.99 -2.72
N HIS A 33 11.33 -1.31 -3.78
CA HIS A 33 12.59 -0.67 -4.13
C HIS A 33 12.51 -0.17 -5.56
N TYR A 34 12.93 1.08 -5.77
CA TYR A 34 12.91 1.75 -7.05
C TYR A 34 14.30 2.29 -7.39
N ASP A 35 14.75 2.09 -8.64
CA ASP A 35 15.95 2.71 -9.18
C ASP A 35 15.70 4.16 -9.65
N VAL A 36 14.94 4.93 -8.85
CA VAL A 36 14.67 6.36 -9.07
C VAL A 36 14.80 7.13 -7.76
N PRO A 37 15.05 8.46 -7.81
CA PRO A 37 15.07 9.33 -6.63
C PRO A 37 13.73 9.35 -5.87
N ALA A 38 13.77 9.69 -4.58
CA ALA A 38 12.57 9.67 -3.75
C ALA A 38 11.53 10.68 -4.21
N ALA A 39 11.96 11.77 -4.85
CA ALA A 39 11.08 12.78 -5.44
C ALA A 39 10.17 12.19 -6.54
N ASP A 40 10.67 11.27 -7.36
CA ASP A 40 9.88 10.63 -8.43
C ASP A 40 8.81 9.70 -7.87
N VAL A 41 9.16 8.94 -6.82
CA VAL A 41 8.24 8.07 -6.09
C VAL A 41 7.20 8.91 -5.33
N TRP A 42 7.66 9.98 -4.65
CA TRP A 42 6.80 10.91 -3.93
C TRP A 42 5.76 11.53 -4.85
N SER A 43 6.15 11.97 -6.04
CA SER A 43 5.21 12.47 -7.05
C SER A 43 4.15 11.43 -7.42
N ALA A 44 4.47 10.14 -7.49
CA ALA A 44 3.47 9.11 -7.76
C ALA A 44 2.44 8.91 -6.62
N LEU A 45 2.81 9.30 -5.39
CA LEU A 45 1.94 9.24 -4.21
C LEU A 45 1.10 10.52 -4.06
N THR A 46 1.68 11.69 -4.34
CA THR A 46 1.05 12.98 -4.06
C THR A 46 0.46 13.68 -5.27
N ASP A 47 0.86 13.37 -6.51
CA ASP A 47 0.29 14.02 -7.70
C ASP A 47 -1.05 13.38 -8.07
N PRO A 48 -2.17 14.13 -8.10
CA PRO A 48 -3.49 13.56 -8.33
C PRO A 48 -3.64 12.86 -9.69
N GLU A 49 -2.90 13.29 -10.73
CA GLU A 49 -2.91 12.64 -12.04
C GLU A 49 -2.09 11.35 -12.06
N ARG A 50 -1.07 11.23 -11.19
CA ARG A 50 -0.30 9.99 -11.03
C ARG A 50 -0.99 9.02 -10.09
N THR A 51 -1.56 9.52 -8.98
CA THR A 51 -2.36 8.71 -8.04
C THR A 51 -3.56 8.08 -8.74
N ALA A 52 -4.19 8.81 -9.67
CA ALA A 52 -5.29 8.31 -10.50
C ALA A 52 -4.96 7.06 -11.33
N ARG A 53 -3.67 6.86 -11.66
CA ARG A 53 -3.24 5.73 -12.47
C ARG A 53 -3.18 4.44 -11.68
N TRP A 54 -2.82 4.51 -10.39
CA TRP A 54 -2.62 3.31 -9.58
C TRP A 54 -3.76 3.01 -8.61
N ILE A 55 -4.35 4.01 -7.95
CA ILE A 55 -5.42 3.81 -6.95
C ILE A 55 -6.67 4.64 -7.23
N GLY A 56 -6.50 5.94 -7.45
CA GLY A 56 -7.61 6.87 -7.47
C GLY A 56 -7.17 8.31 -7.61
N ARG A 57 -8.04 9.15 -8.16
CA ARG A 57 -7.79 10.59 -8.26
C ARG A 57 -8.23 11.26 -6.99
N TRP A 58 -7.36 12.00 -6.34
CA TRP A 58 -7.76 12.85 -5.21
C TRP A 58 -8.06 14.28 -5.66
N SER A 59 -8.92 14.96 -4.90
CA SER A 59 -9.32 16.36 -5.09
C SER A 59 -9.45 17.08 -3.75
N GLY A 60 -9.46 18.42 -3.77
CA GLY A 60 -9.45 19.25 -2.56
C GLY A 60 -8.10 19.92 -2.33
N ASP A 61 -7.92 20.50 -1.14
CA ASP A 61 -6.70 21.18 -0.76
C ASP A 61 -5.99 20.40 0.37
N PRO A 62 -4.82 19.79 0.12
CA PRO A 62 -4.12 19.03 1.15
C PRO A 62 -3.67 19.90 2.34
N THR A 63 -3.63 21.23 2.20
CA THR A 63 -3.32 22.15 3.30
C THR A 63 -4.46 22.28 4.32
N GLU A 64 -5.66 21.85 3.97
CA GLU A 64 -6.81 21.72 4.89
C GLU A 64 -6.73 20.46 5.76
N GLY A 65 -5.68 19.64 5.61
CA GLY A 65 -5.46 18.42 6.38
C GLY A 65 -6.35 17.25 5.95
N HIS A 66 -7.08 17.36 4.84
CA HIS A 66 -7.84 16.27 4.24
C HIS A 66 -8.04 16.49 2.74
N VAL A 67 -8.26 15.40 2.01
CA VAL A 67 -8.58 15.38 0.57
C VAL A 67 -9.67 14.36 0.30
N LEU A 68 -10.32 14.45 -0.86
CA LEU A 68 -11.32 13.48 -1.30
C LEU A 68 -10.71 12.58 -2.38
N LEU A 69 -10.55 11.29 -2.09
CA LEU A 69 -10.04 10.29 -3.03
C LEU A 69 -11.21 9.61 -3.75
N THR A 70 -11.16 9.57 -5.08
CA THR A 70 -12.09 8.82 -5.92
C THR A 70 -11.35 7.68 -6.58
N MET A 71 -11.65 6.45 -6.18
CA MET A 71 -11.04 5.23 -6.72
C MET A 71 -11.34 5.11 -8.22
N THR A 72 -10.32 4.82 -9.04
CA THR A 72 -10.48 4.76 -10.51
C THR A 72 -10.81 3.36 -11.03
N ASP A 73 -10.59 2.32 -10.24
CA ASP A 73 -10.91 0.93 -10.59
C ASP A 73 -12.42 0.62 -10.42
N GLU A 74 -13.11 1.44 -9.62
CA GLU A 74 -14.54 1.29 -9.33
C GLU A 74 -15.36 2.33 -10.11
N GLU A 75 -16.02 1.90 -11.19
CA GLU A 75 -16.91 2.77 -11.97
C GLU A 75 -18.03 3.34 -11.08
N GLY A 76 -18.03 4.67 -10.92
CA GLY A 76 -19.03 5.38 -10.11
C GLY A 76 -18.72 5.42 -8.62
N ALA A 77 -17.48 5.10 -8.20
CA ALA A 77 -17.05 5.24 -6.82
C ALA A 77 -17.35 6.63 -6.25
N ALA A 78 -17.85 6.65 -5.02
CA ALA A 78 -18.00 7.89 -4.26
C ALA A 78 -16.61 8.45 -3.92
N ALA A 79 -16.52 9.77 -3.77
CA ALA A 79 -15.31 10.38 -3.26
C ALA A 79 -15.25 10.15 -1.74
N GLU A 80 -14.21 9.47 -1.28
CA GLU A 80 -14.00 9.13 0.12
C GLU A 80 -13.02 10.10 0.78
N PRO A 81 -13.29 10.56 2.01
CA PRO A 81 -12.40 11.46 2.71
C PRO A 81 -11.12 10.74 3.15
N VAL A 82 -9.98 11.34 2.85
CA VAL A 82 -8.66 10.92 3.32
C VAL A 82 -8.09 12.05 4.15
N THR A 83 -7.95 11.83 5.44
CA THR A 83 -7.30 12.77 6.36
C THR A 83 -5.78 12.66 6.20
N ILE A 84 -5.10 13.79 6.15
CA ILE A 84 -3.63 13.86 6.09
C ILE A 84 -3.12 14.13 7.50
N ASP A 85 -2.64 13.07 8.15
CA ASP A 85 -2.10 13.14 9.50
C ASP A 85 -0.69 13.76 9.51
N ARG A 86 0.16 13.36 8.55
CA ARG A 86 1.51 13.89 8.32
C ARG A 86 1.85 13.91 6.84
N CYS A 87 2.46 15.00 6.38
CA CYS A 87 2.98 15.10 5.02
C CYS A 87 4.33 15.81 5.08
N GLU A 88 5.41 15.04 5.03
CA GLU A 88 6.80 15.48 5.09
C GLU A 88 7.50 15.08 3.79
N PRO A 89 7.40 15.90 2.72
CA PRO A 89 7.99 15.58 1.43
C PRO A 89 9.53 15.59 1.49
N PRO A 90 10.23 14.68 0.78
CA PRO A 90 9.72 13.51 0.05
C PRO A 90 9.81 12.21 0.88
N SER A 91 9.85 12.28 2.21
CA SER A 91 10.26 11.14 3.07
C SER A 91 9.11 10.42 3.78
N ARG A 92 8.00 11.10 4.10
CA ARG A 92 6.94 10.50 4.93
C ARG A 92 5.57 11.05 4.61
N LEU A 93 4.62 10.15 4.42
CA LEU A 93 3.20 10.46 4.24
C LEU A 93 2.38 9.55 5.15
N GLU A 94 1.60 10.14 6.02
CA GLU A 94 0.65 9.44 6.89
C GLU A 94 -0.73 9.98 6.62
N VAL A 95 -1.63 9.08 6.28
CA VAL A 95 -3.00 9.42 5.93
C VAL A 95 -3.94 8.40 6.54
N THR A 96 -5.13 8.86 6.89
CA THR A 96 -6.22 8.00 7.34
C THR A 96 -7.32 8.04 6.29
N ALA A 97 -7.50 6.94 5.57
CA ALA A 97 -8.58 6.80 4.59
C ALA A 97 -9.89 6.44 5.32
N GLY A 98 -10.94 7.23 5.11
CA GLY A 98 -12.26 6.93 5.65
C GLY A 98 -12.97 5.91 4.77
N THR A 99 -13.06 4.66 5.22
CA THR A 99 -13.80 3.60 4.52
C THR A 99 -15.12 3.31 5.24
N PRO A 100 -16.09 2.63 4.58
CA PRO A 100 -17.34 2.22 5.23
C PRO A 100 -17.13 1.32 6.45
N ASP A 101 -16.06 0.52 6.45
CA ASP A 101 -15.70 -0.40 7.52
C ASP A 101 -14.89 0.26 8.65
N GLY A 102 -14.50 1.53 8.47
CA GLY A 102 -13.78 2.32 9.47
C GLY A 102 -12.57 3.07 8.91
N PRO A 103 -11.90 3.88 9.73
CA PRO A 103 -10.68 4.57 9.32
C PRO A 103 -9.55 3.56 9.08
N TRP A 104 -8.86 3.70 7.96
CA TRP A 104 -7.68 2.92 7.60
C TRP A 104 -6.44 3.80 7.72
N PRO A 105 -5.66 3.67 8.80
CA PRO A 105 -4.41 4.41 8.98
C PRO A 105 -3.33 3.81 8.09
N LEU A 106 -2.86 4.62 7.15
CA LEU A 106 -1.83 4.28 6.18
C LEU A 106 -0.60 5.13 6.43
N THR A 107 0.57 4.51 6.37
CA THR A 107 1.87 5.17 6.54
C THR A 107 2.78 4.76 5.41
N VAL A 108 3.36 5.74 4.73
CA VAL A 108 4.34 5.55 3.67
C VAL A 108 5.62 6.27 4.05
N LEU A 109 6.72 5.52 4.10
CA LEU A 109 8.06 6.04 4.35
C LEU A 109 8.91 5.82 3.11
N LEU A 110 9.57 6.87 2.64
CA LEU A 110 10.54 6.83 1.57
C LEU A 110 11.93 7.09 2.14
N SER A 111 12.89 6.25 1.78
CA SER A 111 14.30 6.41 2.11
C SER A 111 15.13 6.31 0.85
N GLU A 112 15.89 7.37 0.54
CA GLU A 112 16.77 7.39 -0.62
C GLU A 112 18.21 7.02 -0.21
N GLU A 113 18.80 6.05 -0.90
CA GLU A 113 20.22 5.71 -0.78
C GLU A 113 20.83 5.50 -2.16
N GLY A 114 21.86 6.29 -2.50
CA GLY A 114 22.59 6.13 -3.76
C GLY A 114 21.74 6.33 -5.02
N GLY A 115 20.72 7.20 -4.98
CA GLY A 115 19.81 7.44 -6.10
C GLY A 115 18.73 6.36 -6.28
N ARG A 116 18.61 5.43 -5.32
CA ARG A 116 17.55 4.43 -5.25
C ARG A 116 16.65 4.74 -4.07
N THR A 117 15.37 4.46 -4.22
CA THR A 117 14.37 4.71 -3.17
C THR A 117 13.81 3.40 -2.65
N ARG A 118 13.83 3.25 -1.33
CA ARG A 118 13.06 2.24 -0.62
C ARG A 118 11.75 2.88 -0.14
N LEU A 119 10.64 2.29 -0.53
CA LEU A 119 9.30 2.61 -0.06
C LEU A 119 8.88 1.54 0.94
N LEU A 120 8.50 1.97 2.14
CA LEU A 120 7.86 1.14 3.15
C LEU A 120 6.43 1.63 3.34
N PHE A 121 5.47 0.84 2.87
CA PHE A 121 4.05 1.05 3.07
C PHE A 121 3.59 0.23 4.27
N THR A 122 2.83 0.83 5.17
CA THR A 122 2.28 0.19 6.36
C THR A 122 0.81 0.55 6.47
N HIS A 123 -0.05 -0.46 6.54
CA HIS A 123 -1.45 -0.32 6.88
C HIS A 123 -1.68 -0.90 8.26
N ARG A 124 -2.19 -0.09 9.19
CA ARG A 124 -2.57 -0.55 10.52
C ARG A 124 -3.98 -1.14 10.49
N LEU A 125 -4.08 -2.45 10.71
CA LEU A 125 -5.33 -3.19 10.69
C LEU A 125 -6.03 -3.07 12.06
N ALA A 126 -7.26 -2.58 12.06
CA ALA A 126 -8.11 -2.56 13.24
C ALA A 126 -8.84 -3.89 13.41
N GLU A 127 -8.92 -4.43 14.63
CA GLU A 127 -9.67 -5.66 14.90
C GLU A 127 -11.19 -5.42 14.91
N PRO A 128 -12.00 -6.33 14.32
CA PRO A 128 -11.59 -7.53 13.58
C PRO A 128 -11.09 -7.19 12.16
N TYR A 129 -9.94 -7.76 11.76
CA TYR A 129 -9.38 -7.59 10.41
C TYR A 129 -9.33 -8.92 9.65
N ASP A 130 -9.47 -8.84 8.33
CA ASP A 130 -9.17 -9.95 7.42
C ASP A 130 -7.97 -9.58 6.55
N ALA A 131 -6.77 -9.98 7.00
CA ALA A 131 -5.54 -9.73 6.25
C ALA A 131 -5.49 -10.52 4.93
N GLY A 132 -6.26 -11.61 4.80
CA GLY A 132 -6.35 -12.42 3.60
C GLY A 132 -7.15 -11.73 2.49
N ASP A 133 -8.06 -10.83 2.85
CA ASP A 133 -8.83 -9.99 1.92
C ASP A 133 -8.09 -8.67 1.61
N ILE A 134 -7.53 -8.03 2.64
CA ILE A 134 -6.86 -6.72 2.53
C ILE A 134 -5.48 -6.81 1.85
N GLY A 135 -4.72 -7.87 2.13
CA GLY A 135 -3.36 -8.09 1.60
C GLY A 135 -3.30 -8.14 0.07
N PRO A 136 -4.11 -8.97 -0.59
CA PRO A 136 -4.16 -9.03 -2.06
C PRO A 136 -4.56 -7.70 -2.71
N GLY A 137 -5.50 -6.96 -2.11
CA GLY A 137 -5.90 -5.64 -2.59
C GLY A 137 -4.74 -4.64 -2.61
N TRP A 138 -4.03 -4.51 -1.48
CA TRP A 138 -2.84 -3.65 -1.42
C TRP A 138 -1.73 -4.11 -2.35
N HIS A 139 -1.51 -5.42 -2.48
CA HIS A 139 -0.52 -5.94 -3.41
C HIS A 139 -0.81 -5.52 -4.86
N TYR A 140 -2.07 -5.59 -5.29
CA TYR A 140 -2.49 -5.13 -6.62
C TYR A 140 -2.25 -3.64 -6.83
N TYR A 141 -2.67 -2.80 -5.88
CA TYR A 141 -2.47 -1.35 -5.98
C TYR A 141 -0.98 -0.97 -5.96
N LEU A 142 -0.16 -1.65 -5.17
CA LEU A 142 1.28 -1.42 -5.12
C LEU A 142 2.01 -1.88 -6.39
N ASP A 143 1.59 -2.99 -7.04
CA ASP A 143 2.12 -3.35 -8.37
C ASP A 143 1.75 -2.30 -9.43
N ARG A 144 0.58 -1.66 -9.32
CA ARG A 144 0.21 -0.53 -10.19
C ARG A 144 1.05 0.70 -9.90
N LEU A 145 1.34 1.00 -8.63
CA LEU A 145 2.26 2.06 -8.24
C LEU A 145 3.65 1.81 -8.85
N ASP A 146 4.15 0.58 -8.79
CA ASP A 146 5.43 0.19 -9.38
C ASP A 146 5.47 0.52 -10.88
N ALA A 147 4.40 0.22 -11.61
CA ALA A 147 4.29 0.57 -13.03
C ALA A 147 4.28 2.09 -13.27
N VAL A 148 3.57 2.86 -12.44
CA VAL A 148 3.51 4.33 -12.56
C VAL A 148 4.85 4.98 -12.27
N VAL A 149 5.58 4.48 -11.27
CA VAL A 149 6.93 4.96 -10.91
C VAL A 149 7.94 4.59 -12.00
N ALA A 150 7.89 3.37 -12.53
CA ALA A 150 8.75 2.92 -13.63
C ALA A 150 8.41 3.58 -14.99
N GLY A 151 7.30 4.31 -15.09
CA GLY A 151 6.81 4.89 -16.34
C GLY A 151 6.31 3.83 -17.35
N GLY A 152 5.97 2.64 -16.86
CA GLY A 152 5.52 1.50 -17.64
C GLY A 152 4.00 1.41 -17.82
N PRO A 153 3.51 0.45 -18.62
CA PRO A 153 2.08 0.17 -18.72
C PRO A 153 1.53 -0.33 -17.39
N VAL A 154 0.48 0.31 -16.89
CA VAL A 154 -0.16 -0.05 -15.62
C VAL A 154 -0.99 -1.33 -15.81
N PRO A 155 -0.85 -2.34 -14.92
CA PRO A 155 -1.71 -3.51 -14.92
C PRO A 155 -3.18 -3.10 -14.75
N SER A 156 -4.05 -3.56 -15.65
CA SER A 156 -5.49 -3.24 -15.65
C SER A 156 -6.39 -4.43 -15.29
N ASP A 157 -5.82 -5.57 -14.86
CA ASP A 157 -6.57 -6.82 -14.66
C ASP A 157 -6.42 -7.34 -13.22
N PHE A 158 -7.35 -6.92 -12.35
CA PHE A 158 -7.46 -7.39 -10.96
C PHE A 158 -7.76 -8.90 -10.87
N THR A 159 -8.51 -9.44 -11.85
CA THR A 159 -8.97 -10.83 -11.92
C THR A 159 -7.83 -11.86 -11.97
N ALA A 160 -6.63 -11.46 -12.39
CA ALA A 160 -5.45 -12.32 -12.42
C ALA A 160 -4.75 -12.49 -11.04
N TYR A 161 -5.04 -11.63 -10.05
CA TYR A 161 -4.32 -11.56 -8.77
C TYR A 161 -5.00 -12.33 -7.63
N HIS A 162 -6.33 -12.24 -7.52
CA HIS A 162 -7.10 -12.80 -6.40
C HIS A 162 -6.91 -14.33 -6.17
N PRO A 163 -6.99 -15.21 -7.19
CA PRO A 163 -6.87 -16.66 -6.95
C PRO A 163 -5.43 -17.15 -6.70
N ARG A 164 -4.40 -16.31 -6.88
CA ARG A 164 -2.97 -16.70 -6.71
C ARG A 164 -2.36 -16.35 -5.36
N LEU A 165 -2.90 -15.36 -4.65
CA LEU A 165 -2.29 -14.80 -3.42
C LEU A 165 -3.07 -15.08 -2.13
N ALA A 166 -4.35 -15.48 -2.22
CA ALA A 166 -5.17 -15.81 -1.05
C ALA A 166 -4.57 -16.93 -0.18
N GLY A 167 -3.73 -17.81 -0.76
CA GLY A 167 -3.02 -18.86 -0.03
C GLY A 167 -1.69 -18.45 0.61
N SER A 168 -1.22 -17.20 0.40
CA SER A 168 0.12 -16.73 0.80
C SER A 168 0.12 -15.77 1.99
N TYR A 169 -1.06 -15.32 2.45
CA TYR A 169 -1.23 -14.51 3.65
C TYR A 169 -1.80 -15.38 4.79
N PRO A 170 -0.95 -16.02 5.61
CA PRO A 170 -1.44 -16.78 6.74
C PRO A 170 -2.07 -15.86 7.78
N VAL A 171 -3.27 -16.20 8.24
CA VAL A 171 -3.87 -15.63 9.45
C VAL A 171 -2.98 -16.05 10.63
N PRO A 172 -2.43 -15.11 11.42
CA PRO A 172 -1.68 -15.51 12.62
C PRO A 172 -2.63 -16.19 13.61
N GLU A 173 -2.33 -17.44 13.97
CA GLU A 173 -3.09 -18.22 14.95
C GLU A 173 -3.16 -17.48 16.31
N PRO A 174 -4.26 -17.67 17.08
CA PRO A 174 -4.50 -16.98 18.35
C PRO A 174 -3.48 -17.30 19.45
#